data_AF-A0A3D2VL60-F1
#
_entry.id   AF-A0A3D2VL60-F1
#
_cell.length_a   1.000
_cell.length_b   1.000
_cell.length_c   1.000
_cell.angle_alpha   90.00
_cell.angle_beta   90.00
_cell.angle_gamma   90.00
#
_symmetry.space_group_name_H-M   'P 1'
#
loop_
_entity.id
_entity.type
_entity.pdbx_description
1 polymer ?
#
loop_
_entity_poly.entity_id
_entity_poly.type
_entity_poly.pdbx_seq_one_letter_code
_entity_poly.pdbx_strand_id
1 'polypeptide(L)' 'MSDGKKLTLAFAPGCFDNFDGTQEELQELIAELHRLVDSGEIFDRAVPIDDEDIEAMFIEPVEKKPRQ' A
#
# COMPACT_ATOMS: atom_id res chain seq x y z
N MET A 1 27.49 1.94 -7.73
CA MET A 1 26.29 2.38 -8.47
C MET A 1 25.71 1.11 -9.07
N SER A 2 24.97 0.35 -8.27
CA SER A 2 24.48 -0.98 -8.67
C SER A 2 23.11 -0.82 -9.30
N ASP A 3 22.93 -1.40 -10.48
CA ASP A 3 21.70 -1.48 -11.27
C ASP A 3 20.48 -1.92 -10.44
N GLY A 4 19.85 -0.97 -9.76
CA GLY A 4 18.61 -1.15 -9.02
C GLY A 4 17.44 -1.10 -9.99
N LYS A 5 16.74 -2.22 -10.19
CA LYS A 5 15.41 -2.22 -10.83
C LYS A 5 14.55 -1.19 -10.11
N LYS A 6 14.25 -0.06 -10.78
CA LYS A 6 13.25 0.88 -10.29
C LYS A 6 11.94 0.11 -10.11
N LEU A 7 11.44 0.10 -8.90
CA LEU A 7 10.13 -0.46 -8.60
C LEU A 7 9.08 0.46 -9.20
N THR A 8 8.14 -0.12 -9.94
CA THR A 8 7.04 0.62 -10.56
C THR A 8 5.81 0.45 -9.69
N LEU A 9 5.29 1.57 -9.17
CA LEU A 9 4.02 1.61 -8.47
C LEU A 9 2.88 1.77 -9.49
N ALA A 10 1.89 0.89 -9.44
CA ALA A 10 0.69 0.96 -10.26
C ALA A 10 -0.54 0.74 -9.39
N PHE A 11 -1.59 1.52 -9.63
CA PHE A 11 -2.83 1.48 -8.87
C PHE A 11 -3.89 0.72 -9.66
N ALA A 12 -4.55 -0.24 -9.03
CA ALA A 12 -5.64 -0.97 -9.66
C ALA A 12 -6.85 -0.06 -9.89
N PRO A 13 -7.65 -0.29 -10.96
CA PRO A 13 -8.91 0.41 -11.15
C PRO A 13 -9.81 0.28 -9.92
N GLY A 14 -10.39 1.38 -9.45
CA GLY A 14 -11.29 1.41 -8.31
C GLY A 14 -10.65 1.27 -6.92
N CYS A 15 -9.31 1.24 -6.81
CA CYS A 15 -8.62 1.10 -5.52
C CYS A 15 -8.87 2.28 -4.54
N PHE A 16 -9.40 3.40 -5.04
CA PHE A 16 -9.74 4.58 -4.24
C PHE A 16 -11.25 4.88 -4.24
N ASP A 17 -12.11 3.99 -4.77
CA ASP A 17 -13.56 4.25 -4.88
C ASP A 17 -14.24 4.36 -3.51
N ASN A 18 -13.70 3.68 -2.49
CA ASN A 18 -14.15 3.73 -1.10
C ASN A 18 -13.27 4.64 -0.22
N PHE A 19 -12.49 5.55 -0.82
CA PHE A 19 -11.67 6.49 -0.07
C PHE A 19 -12.54 7.67 0.38
N ASP A 20 -12.81 7.76 1.69
CA ASP A 20 -13.66 8.81 2.27
C ASP A 20 -12.95 10.17 2.48
N GLY A 21 -11.68 10.29 2.09
CA GLY A 21 -10.89 11.51 2.21
C GLY A 21 -11.02 12.48 1.04
N THR A 22 -10.38 13.64 1.16
CA THR A 22 -10.34 14.67 0.12
C THR A 22 -9.33 14.33 -0.98
N GLN A 23 -9.41 15.04 -2.11
CA GLN A 23 -8.45 14.90 -3.20
C GLN A 23 -7.03 15.30 -2.80
N GLU A 24 -6.87 16.27 -1.89
CA GLU A 24 -5.55 16.68 -1.39
C GLU A 24 -4.91 15.56 -0.56
N GLU A 25 -5.67 14.98 0.37
CA GLU A 25 -5.22 13.85 1.19
C GLU A 25 -4.90 12.61 0.32
N LEU A 26 -5.67 12.37 -0.74
CA LEU A 26 -5.38 11.29 -1.70
C LEU A 26 -4.03 11.52 -2.40
N GLN A 27 -3.75 12.74 -2.84
CA GLN A 27 -2.49 13.06 -3.50
C GLN A 27 -1.30 12.97 -2.54
N GLU A 28 -1.46 13.40 -1.30
CA GLU A 28 -0.44 13.25 -0.26
C GLU A 28 -0.14 11.77 0.00
N LEU A 29 -1.17 10.92 0.10
CA LEU A 29 -1.02 9.48 0.24
C LEU A 29 -0.25 8.87 -0.94
N ILE A 30 -0.62 9.24 -2.17
CA ILE A 30 0.05 8.75 -3.39
C ILE A 30 1.52 9.18 -3.39
N ALA A 31 1.82 10.43 -3.03
CA ALA A 31 3.18 10.94 -2.94
C ALA A 31 4.01 10.20 -1.88
N GLU A 32 3.42 9.90 -0.72
CA GLU A 32 4.09 9.09 0.30
C GLU A 32 4.41 7.68 -0.21
N LEU A 33 3.46 7.01 -0.89
CA LEU A 33 3.69 5.69 -1.45
C LEU A 33 4.82 5.70 -2.48
N HIS A 34 4.87 6.69 -3.37
CA HIS A 34 5.99 6.86 -4.31
C HIS A 34 7.33 7.01 -3.58
N ARG A 35 7.38 7.83 -2.52
CA ARG A 35 8.61 8.00 -1.70
C ARG A 35 9.07 6.67 -1.08
N LEU A 36 8.13 5.90 -0.52
CA LEU A 36 8.44 4.62 0.13
C LEU A 36 8.93 3.56 -0.85
N VAL A 37 8.39 3.57 -2.07
CA VAL A 37 8.84 2.68 -3.16
C VAL A 37 10.23 3.09 -3.65
N ASP A 38 10.47 4.39 -3.84
CA ASP A 38 11.76 4.91 -4.29
C ASP A 38 12.87 4.72 -3.26
N SER A 39 12.57 4.85 -1.96
CA SER A 39 13.54 4.62 -0.89
C SER A 39 13.74 3.15 -0.55
N GLY A 40 12.79 2.27 -0.92
CA GLY A 40 12.77 0.86 -0.54
C GLY A 40 12.24 0.59 0.87
N GLU A 41 11.93 1.64 1.66
CA GLU A 41 11.36 1.53 3.01
C GLU A 41 9.99 0.84 3.02
N ILE A 42 9.32 0.75 1.86
CA ILE A 42 8.04 0.05 1.73
C ILE A 42 8.14 -1.41 2.22
N PHE A 43 9.27 -2.08 2.00
CA PHE A 43 9.47 -3.46 2.45
C PHE A 43 9.79 -3.56 3.94
N ASP A 44 10.48 -2.57 4.50
CA ASP A 44 10.77 -2.51 5.93
C ASP A 44 9.49 -2.33 6.76
N ARG A 45 8.48 -1.70 6.16
CA ARG A 45 7.16 -1.44 6.76
C ARG A 45 6.09 -2.45 6.36
N ALA A 46 6.41 -3.38 5.46
CA ALA A 46 5.48 -4.40 5.02
C ALA A 46 5.33 -5.48 6.10
N VAL A 47 4.12 -6.04 6.20
CA VAL A 47 3.84 -7.19 7.05
C VAL A 47 3.59 -8.38 6.13
N PRO A 48 4.26 -9.53 6.34
CA PRO A 48 3.96 -10.73 5.60
C PRO A 48 2.54 -11.21 5.94
N ILE A 49 1.79 -11.58 4.92
CA ILE A 49 0.46 -12.18 5.04
C ILE A 49 0.53 -13.59 4.45
N ASP A 50 -0.21 -14.53 5.03
CA ASP A 50 -0.34 -15.88 4.51
C ASP A 50 -1.60 -16.06 3.66
N ASP A 51 -1.81 -17.25 3.12
CA ASP A 51 -2.95 -17.54 2.25
C ASP A 51 -4.30 -17.41 3.00
N GLU A 52 -4.31 -17.68 4.32
CA GLU A 52 -5.50 -17.55 5.17
C GLU A 52 -5.85 -16.07 5.39
N ASP A 53 -4.84 -15.21 5.63
CA ASP A 53 -5.00 -13.75 5.70
C ASP A 53 -5.54 -13.18 4.38
N ILE A 54 -5.06 -13.68 3.24
CA ILE A 54 -5.53 -13.26 1.91
C ILE A 54 -7.01 -13.61 1.73
N GLU A 55 -7.41 -14.85 2.06
CA GLU A 55 -8.81 -15.27 1.99
C GLU A 55 -9.70 -14.40 2.88
N ALA A 56 -9.25 -14.06 4.09
CA ALA A 56 -9.98 -13.17 4.99
C ALA A 56 -10.18 -11.75 4.41
N MET A 57 -9.19 -11.19 3.69
CA MET A 57 -9.29 -9.86 3.06
C MET A 57 -10.34 -9.76 1.94
N PHE A 58 -10.68 -10.88 1.28
CA PHE A 58 -11.70 -10.90 0.22
C PHE A 58 -13.12 -11.11 0.76
N ILE A 59 -13.24 -11.60 2.01
CA ILE A 59 -14.51 -11.94 2.64
C ILE A 59 -14.95 -10.84 3.59
N GLU A 60 -14.02 -10.14 4.26
CA GLU A 60 -14.33 -9.14 5.28
C GLU A 60 -13.58 -7.80 5.07
N PRO A 61 -14.17 -6.66 5.43
CA PRO A 61 -13.46 -5.38 5.43
C PRO A 61 -12.25 -5.45 6.37
N VAL A 62 -11.08 -5.06 5.88
CA VAL A 62 -9.80 -5.16 6.60
C VAL A 62 -9.87 -4.45 7.97
N GLU A 63 -10.02 -5.21 9.06
CA GLU A 63 -9.85 -4.65 10.40
C GLU A 63 -8.37 -4.30 10.61
N LYS A 64 -8.09 -3.00 10.74
CA LYS A 64 -6.73 -2.51 11.02
C LYS A 64 -6.30 -2.99 12.41
N LYS A 65 -5.58 -4.11 12.47
CA LYS A 65 -4.90 -4.54 13.71
C LYS A 65 -4.00 -3.39 14.19
N PRO A 66 -4.02 -3.02 15.48
CA PRO A 66 -3.19 -1.94 16.00
C PRO A 66 -1.72 -2.27 15.74
N ARG A 67 -1.00 -1.32 15.15
CA ARG A 67 0.46 -1.41 14.97
C ARG A 67 1.08 -1.49 16.36
N GLN A 68 1.49 -2.68 16.77
CA GLN A 68 2.15 -2.94 18.05
C GLN A 68 3.60 -2.46 18.03
#